data_AF-A0A1S1XE55-F1
#
_entry.id   AF-A0A1S1XE55-F1
#
_cell.length_a   1.000
_cell.length_b   1.000
_cell.length_c   1.000
_cell.angle_alpha   90.00
_cell.angle_beta   90.00
_cell.angle_gamma   90.00
#
_symmetry.space_group_name_H-M   'P 1'
#
loop_
_entity.id
_entity.type
_entity.pdbx_description
1 polymer ?
#
loop_
_entity_poly.entity_id
_entity_poly.type
_entity_poly.pdbx_seq_one_letter_code
_entity_poly.pdbx_strand_id
1 'polypeptide(L)' 'MKIHELQPGDLVTEQHGADTIAFEVVAIKQMGRRFAVTFHSALGLASANYAGDAWIRATRA' A
#
# COMPACT_ATOMS: atom_id res chain seq x y z
N MET A 1 1.31 9.19 2.88
CA MET A 1 0.33 8.85 3.94
C MET A 1 0.98 7.94 4.96
N LYS A 2 0.51 7.95 6.21
CA LYS A 2 0.92 6.93 7.19
C LYS A 2 0.19 5.63 6.90
N ILE A 3 0.82 4.48 7.20
CA ILE A 3 0.23 3.18 6.86
C ILE A 3 -1.11 2.94 7.56
N HIS A 4 -1.27 3.44 8.79
CA HIS A 4 -2.51 3.31 9.56
C HIS A 4 -3.65 4.21 9.05
N GLU A 5 -3.38 5.08 8.06
CA GLU A 5 -4.36 5.97 7.41
C GLU A 5 -4.78 5.43 6.03
N LEU A 6 -4.11 4.38 5.53
CA LEU A 6 -4.49 3.73 4.28
C LEU A 6 -5.90 3.13 4.39
N GLN A 7 -6.56 3.07 3.25
CA GLN A 7 -7.87 2.46 3.07
C GLN A 7 -7.88 1.66 1.75
N PRO A 8 -8.73 0.63 1.65
CA PRO A 8 -9.01 0.01 0.36
C PRO A 8 -9.47 1.06 -0.67
N GLY A 9 -8.93 1.00 -1.88
CA GLY A 9 -9.12 1.98 -2.95
C GLY A 9 -8.00 3.03 -3.06
N ASP A 10 -7.12 3.15 -2.06
CA ASP A 10 -5.96 4.05 -2.18
C ASP A 10 -4.97 3.53 -3.24
N LEU A 11 -4.34 4.45 -3.96
CA LEU A 11 -3.33 4.14 -4.98
C LEU A 11 -1.94 4.42 -4.44
N VAL A 12 -1.14 3.37 -4.28
CA VAL A 12 0.28 3.46 -3.97
C VAL A 12 1.08 3.56 -5.25
N THR A 13 1.94 4.57 -5.36
CA THR A 13 2.83 4.74 -6.53
C THR A 13 4.26 4.43 -6.14
N GLU A 14 4.88 3.49 -6.85
CA GLU A 14 6.30 3.17 -6.71
C GLU A 14 7.05 3.55 -7.99
N GLN A 15 8.22 4.17 -7.82
CA GLN A 15 9.05 4.58 -8.93
C GLN A 15 10.06 3.47 -9.23
N HIS A 16 9.99 2.91 -10.42
CA HIS A 16 10.91 1.88 -10.91
C HIS A 16 11.71 2.45 -12.09
N GLY A 17 12.83 3.11 -11.78
CA GLY A 17 13.62 3.82 -12.78
C GLY A 17 12.85 5.01 -13.38
N ALA A 18 12.58 4.96 -14.68
CA ALA A 18 11.80 5.97 -15.39
C ALA A 18 10.28 5.74 -15.28
N ASP A 19 9.86 4.53 -14.90
CA ASP A 19 8.46 4.14 -14.85
C ASP A 19 7.87 4.37 -13.46
N THR A 20 6.58 4.71 -13.41
CA THR A 20 5.81 4.77 -12.17
C THR A 20 4.76 3.68 -12.22
N ILE A 21 4.83 2.74 -11.27
CA ILE A 21 3.85 1.66 -11.14
C ILE A 21 2.86 2.03 -10.06
N ALA A 22 1.57 1.92 -10.38
CA ALA A 22 0.50 2.12 -9.42
C ALA A 22 -0.03 0.77 -8.91
N PHE A 23 -0.23 0.71 -7.61
CA PHE A 23 -0.75 -0.44 -6.88
C PHE A 23 -1.99 -0.01 -6.11
N GLU A 24 -3.12 -0.65 -6.36
CA GLU A 24 -4.35 -0.40 -5.62
C GLU A 24 -4.31 -1.15 -4.29
N VAL A 25 -4.57 -0.47 -3.18
CA VAL A 25 -4.76 -1.12 -1.89
C VAL A 25 -6.12 -1.79 -1.88
N VAL A 26 -6.18 -3.11 -1.67
CA VAL A 26 -7.44 -3.87 -1.64
C VAL A 26 -7.82 -4.35 -0.25
N ALA A 27 -6.84 -4.55 0.64
CA ALA A 27 -7.10 -4.94 2.02
C ALA A 27 -5.99 -4.46 2.95
N ILE A 28 -6.38 -4.18 4.20
CA ILE A 28 -5.47 -3.79 5.27
C ILE A 28 -5.87 -4.55 6.52
N LYS A 29 -4.90 -5.23 7.13
CA LYS A 29 -5.08 -5.99 8.36
C LYS A 29 -4.08 -5.54 9.40
N GLN A 30 -4.58 -5.04 10.53
CA GLN A 30 -3.74 -4.75 11.68
C GLN A 30 -3.34 -6.05 12.39
N MET A 31 -2.04 -6.22 12.63
CA MET A 31 -1.43 -7.37 13.30
C MET A 31 -0.57 -6.83 14.46
N GLY A 32 -1.23 -6.51 15.58
CA GLY A 32 -0.59 -5.84 16.71
C GLY A 32 -0.16 -4.42 16.35
N ARG A 33 1.16 -4.16 16.37
CA ARG A 33 1.77 -2.87 16.00
C ARG A 33 2.14 -2.76 14.51
N ARG A 34 1.87 -3.82 13.73
CA ARG A 34 2.18 -3.87 12.29
C ARG A 34 0.90 -3.91 11.47
N PHE A 35 1.02 -3.56 10.20
CA PHE A 35 -0.07 -3.60 9.23
C PHE A 35 0.34 -4.45 8.04
N ALA A 36 -0.44 -5.49 7.77
CA ALA A 36 -0.36 -6.25 6.52
C ALA A 36 -1.25 -5.56 5.49
N VAL A 37 -0.67 -5.07 4.42
CA VAL A 37 -1.38 -4.39 3.33
C VAL A 37 -1.32 -5.28 2.10
N THR A 38 -2.48 -5.52 1.49
CA THR A 38 -2.61 -6.27 0.25
C THR A 38 -2.86 -5.30 -0.89
N PHE A 39 -2.09 -5.48 -1.96
CA PHE A 39 -2.07 -4.65 -3.15
C PHE A 39 -2.54 -5.46 -4.36
N HIS A 40 -3.20 -4.78 -5.28
CA HIS A 40 -3.59 -5.29 -6.58
C HIS A 40 -2.88 -4.51 -7.70
N SER A 41 -2.38 -5.25 -8.68
CA SER A 41 -1.74 -4.72 -9.88
C SER A 41 -1.97 -5.66 -11.07
N ALA A 42 -1.45 -5.29 -12.25
CA ALA A 42 -1.48 -6.15 -13.43
C ALA A 42 -0.80 -7.52 -13.23
N LEU A 43 0.11 -7.65 -12.25
CA LEU A 43 0.78 -8.91 -11.91
C LEU A 43 -0.02 -9.78 -10.91
N GLY A 44 -1.17 -9.29 -10.44
CA GLY A 44 -2.01 -9.94 -9.45
C GLY A 44 -1.93 -9.31 -8.06
N LEU A 45 -2.19 -10.13 -7.04
CA LEU A 45 -2.23 -9.70 -5.65
C LEU A 45 -0.91 -9.98 -4.94
N ALA A 46 -0.42 -9.00 -4.18
CA ALA A 46 0.75 -9.13 -3.32
C ALA A 46 0.48 -8.52 -1.95
N SER A 47 1.19 -8.96 -0.90
CA SER A 47 1.03 -8.41 0.44
C SER A 47 2.38 -8.03 1.07
N ALA A 48 2.42 -6.92 1.80
CA ALA A 48 3.60 -6.46 2.53
C ALA A 48 3.26 -6.02 3.96
N ASN A 49 4.23 -6.15 4.87
CA ASN A 49 4.08 -5.88 6.30
C ASN A 49 4.85 -4.64 6.75
N TYR A 50 4.14 -3.61 7.17
CA TYR A 50 4.70 -2.33 7.60
C TYR A 50 4.62 -2.16 9.12
N ALA A 51 5.51 -1.33 9.67
CA ALA A 51 5.36 -0.80 11.02
C ALA A 51 4.21 0.21 11.06
N GLY A 52 3.51 0.34 12.18
CA GLY A 52 2.35 1.23 12.29
C GLY A 52 2.63 2.71 12.02
N ASP A 53 3.86 3.16 12.23
CA ASP A 53 4.35 4.51 11.97
C ASP A 53 5.02 4.68 10.59
N ALA A 54 5.02 3.62 9.77
CA ALA A 54 5.61 3.67 8.44
C ALA A 54 4.85 4.64 7.52
N TRP A 55 5.60 5.26 6.61
CA TRP A 55 5.08 6.12 5.57
C TRP A 55 5.15 5.44 4.22
N ILE A 56 4.12 5.69 3.40
CA ILE A 56 4.04 5.20 2.04
C ILE A 56 3.52 6.31 1.11
N ARG A 57 4.01 6.31 -0.13
CA ARG A 57 3.50 7.22 -1.18
C ARG A 57 2.18 6.65 -1.70
N ALA A 58 1.09 7.19 -1.18
CA ALA A 58 -0.26 6.85 -1.59
C ALA A 58 -1.05 8.12 -1.87
N THR A 59 -1.98 8.03 -2.83
CA THR A 59 -2.97 9.06 -3.13
C THR A 59 -4.38 8.47 -2.97
N ARG A 60 -5.31 9.33 -2.55
CA ARG A 60 -6.74 9.04 -2.46
C ARG A 60 -7.47 10.03 -3.38
N ALA A 61 -8.31 9.51 -4.26
CA ALA A 61 -9.17 10.30 -5.13
C ALA A 61 -10.39 10.85 -4.37
#